data_AF-A0A1M3HMT9-F1
#
_entry.id   AF-A0A1M3HMT9-F1
#
_cell.length_a   1.000
_cell.length_b   1.000
_cell.length_c   1.000
_cell.angle_alpha   90.00
_cell.angle_beta   90.00
_cell.angle_gamma   90.00
#
_symmetry.space_group_name_H-M   'P 1'
#
loop_
_entity.id
_entity.type
_entity.pdbx_description
1 polymer ?
#
loop_
_entity_poly.entity_id
_entity_poly.type
_entity_poly.pdbx_seq_one_letter_code
_entity_poly.pdbx_strand_id
1 'polypeptide(L)'
;MKQAPNLLDVSNSITRKIKHDYDRLLEMPALSITRLLSSPGVSLAGFSRGFTPHPRLADLKADANAFIDGYHQWLDPIRPFVNCAGYLFPGALYDRLLLMTNSLSIGFYLNDVMGRDVFPNLSIDDQQAAMRLIDNMSLVTEDLDLSSDAHPLEIANTRILEVFKEQSPDEWFSRWLKLFCYHLSITHRDRNARALGYIPGVHEYMDVRCHYAAVHHLILWVEYCTDNYVDWRFLTRTNLLQKMERLHWTTAAFPALANDLFSFEQEVIDNQCDSNLIMVILLNHPEWPLGRAIEAAAEIVQNILFEQQALTQELRVEIDNYPPSLSAEKEKLIRHLDDLMSFTKASWLWQFGTKRYKRPKTIWLETALSKVPTGEDRGEASPTKANGH
;
A
#
# COMPACT_ATOMS: atom_id res chain seq x y z
N MET A 1 -41.13 -15.09 -11.36
CA MET A 1 -39.68 -14.74 -11.31
C MET A 1 -39.57 -13.26 -11.00
N LYS A 2 -39.02 -12.87 -9.84
CA LYS A 2 -38.63 -11.47 -9.62
C LYS A 2 -37.45 -11.18 -10.56
N GLN A 3 -37.56 -10.16 -11.41
CA GLN A 3 -36.41 -9.69 -12.18
C GLN A 3 -35.28 -9.38 -11.19
N ALA A 4 -34.08 -9.89 -11.48
CA ALA A 4 -32.91 -9.48 -10.73
C ALA A 4 -32.79 -7.95 -10.84
N PRO A 5 -32.59 -7.23 -9.72
CA PRO A 5 -32.50 -5.79 -9.76
C PRO A 5 -31.33 -5.38 -10.66
N ASN A 6 -31.54 -4.33 -11.45
CA ASN A 6 -30.51 -3.74 -12.28
C ASN A 6 -29.36 -3.25 -11.38
N LEU A 7 -28.13 -3.68 -11.64
CA LEU A 7 -26.94 -3.30 -10.87
C LEU A 7 -26.78 -1.78 -10.75
N LEU A 8 -27.18 -1.05 -11.80
CA LEU A 8 -27.15 0.41 -11.80
C LEU A 8 -28.12 1.00 -10.77
N ASP A 9 -29.30 0.41 -10.60
CA ASP A 9 -30.30 0.89 -9.66
C ASP A 9 -29.88 0.60 -8.21
N VAL A 10 -29.25 -0.57 -7.99
CA VAL A 10 -28.69 -0.95 -6.68
C VAL A 10 -27.56 0.00 -6.28
N SER A 11 -26.56 0.19 -7.15
CA SER A 11 -25.42 1.08 -6.90
C SER A 11 -25.89 2.53 -6.66
N ASN A 12 -26.76 3.08 -7.51
CA ASN A 12 -27.30 4.44 -7.34
C ASN A 12 -28.12 4.62 -6.06
N SER A 13 -28.86 3.59 -5.64
CA SER A 13 -29.61 3.62 -4.38
C SER A 13 -28.67 3.65 -3.18
N ILE A 14 -27.63 2.82 -3.20
CA ILE A 14 -26.64 2.73 -2.12
C ILE A 14 -25.83 4.01 -2.03
N THR A 15 -25.33 4.56 -3.14
CA THR A 15 -24.58 5.82 -3.14
C THR A 15 -25.38 6.98 -2.53
N ARG A 16 -26.70 7.08 -2.83
CA ARG A 16 -27.56 8.09 -2.21
C ARG A 16 -27.74 7.86 -0.70
N LYS A 17 -27.94 6.61 -0.28
CA LYS A 17 -28.04 6.24 1.14
C LYS A 17 -26.76 6.62 1.89
N ILE A 18 -25.60 6.32 1.30
CA ILE A 18 -24.30 6.58 1.90
C ILE A 18 -24.05 8.06 2.09
N LYS A 19 -24.37 8.90 1.11
CA LYS A 19 -24.26 10.35 1.27
C LYS A 19 -25.11 10.86 2.44
N HIS A 20 -26.34 10.37 2.56
CA HIS A 20 -27.20 10.73 3.69
C HIS A 20 -26.67 10.25 5.04
N ASP A 21 -26.22 8.99 5.14
CA ASP A 21 -25.65 8.44 6.36
C ASP A 21 -24.33 9.15 6.74
N TYR A 22 -23.51 9.49 5.73
CA TYR A 22 -22.27 10.24 5.90
C TYR A 22 -22.52 11.63 6.46
N ASP A 23 -23.47 12.39 5.90
CA ASP A 23 -23.86 13.70 6.42
C ASP A 23 -24.32 13.61 7.87
N ARG A 24 -25.02 12.54 8.26
CA ARG A 24 -25.42 12.31 9.66
C ARG A 24 -24.23 12.01 10.57
N LEU A 25 -23.27 11.20 10.11
CA LEU A 25 -22.06 10.88 10.87
C LEU A 25 -21.18 12.11 11.08
N LEU A 26 -21.16 13.05 10.12
CA LEU A 26 -20.44 14.31 10.25
C LEU A 26 -20.95 15.22 11.38
N GLU A 27 -22.21 15.05 11.81
CA GLU A 27 -22.79 15.78 12.93
C GLU A 27 -22.60 15.06 14.28
N MET A 28 -21.95 13.88 14.27
CA MET A 28 -21.61 13.09 15.46
C MET A 28 -20.13 13.30 15.84
N PRO A 29 -19.70 12.90 17.05
CA PRO A 29 -18.28 12.84 17.38
C PRO A 29 -17.53 11.97 16.36
N ALA A 30 -16.41 12.48 15.85
CA ALA A 30 -15.60 11.78 14.87
C ALA A 30 -15.12 10.41 15.40
N LEU A 31 -15.10 9.44 14.49
CA LEU A 31 -14.65 8.07 14.72
C LEU A 31 -13.12 8.03 14.75
N SER A 32 -12.55 7.08 15.50
CA SER A 32 -11.11 6.84 15.49
C SER A 32 -10.81 5.53 14.79
N ILE A 33 -10.10 5.60 13.66
CA ILE A 33 -9.57 4.43 12.96
C ILE A 33 -8.65 3.65 13.91
N THR A 34 -7.80 4.35 14.67
CA THR A 34 -6.90 3.73 15.66
C THR A 34 -7.68 2.93 16.69
N ARG A 35 -8.78 3.47 17.21
CA ARG A 35 -9.63 2.77 18.18
C ARG A 35 -10.36 1.59 17.56
N LEU A 36 -10.89 1.75 16.35
CA LEU A 36 -11.60 0.70 15.62
C LEU A 36 -10.69 -0.50 15.33
N LEU A 37 -9.41 -0.24 15.02
CA LEU A 37 -8.44 -1.30 14.72
C LEU A 37 -7.70 -1.84 15.95
N SER A 38 -7.87 -1.22 17.14
CA SER A 38 -7.26 -1.71 18.39
C SER A 38 -8.16 -2.68 19.13
N SER A 39 -7.59 -3.65 19.84
CA SER A 39 -8.31 -4.58 20.74
C SER A 39 -7.68 -4.64 22.13
N PRO A 40 -8.37 -5.25 23.12
CA PRO A 40 -7.76 -5.52 24.42
C PRO A 40 -6.47 -6.33 24.27
N GLY A 41 -5.32 -5.72 24.59
CA GLY A 41 -4.00 -6.35 24.51
C GLY A 41 -3.15 -5.94 23.30
N VAL A 42 -3.75 -5.38 22.24
CA VAL A 42 -3.04 -4.90 21.05
C VAL A 42 -3.49 -3.47 20.74
N SER A 43 -2.61 -2.50 21.00
CA SER A 43 -2.83 -1.11 20.56
C SER A 43 -1.91 -0.78 19.40
N LEU A 44 -2.46 -0.22 18.31
CA LEU A 44 -1.65 0.26 17.18
C LEU A 44 -0.65 1.36 17.59
N ALA A 45 -1.02 2.16 18.60
CA ALA A 45 -0.14 3.15 19.20
C ALA A 45 1.05 2.51 19.94
N GLY A 46 0.85 1.37 20.61
CA GLY A 46 1.94 0.59 21.19
C GLY A 46 2.77 -0.12 20.12
N PHE A 47 2.11 -0.71 19.13
CA PHE A 47 2.73 -1.44 18.02
C PHE A 47 3.72 -0.58 17.22
N SER A 48 3.38 0.69 17.03
CA SER A 48 4.15 1.64 16.23
C SER A 48 5.14 2.49 17.06
N ARG A 49 5.22 2.24 18.37
CA ARG A 49 6.07 3.02 19.28
C ARG A 49 7.54 2.80 18.95
N GLY A 50 8.30 3.90 18.91
CA GLY A 50 9.74 3.87 18.67
C GLY A 50 10.15 3.67 17.21
N PHE A 51 9.19 3.67 16.28
CA PHE A 51 9.49 3.67 14.87
C PHE A 51 10.22 4.94 14.45
N THR A 52 11.25 4.78 13.62
CA THR A 52 11.99 5.86 12.97
C THR A 52 12.11 5.52 11.48
N PRO A 53 11.86 6.48 10.57
CA PRO A 53 12.16 6.26 9.15
C PRO A 53 13.66 6.06 8.94
N HIS A 54 14.05 5.67 7.73
CA HIS A 54 15.44 5.49 7.35
C HIS A 54 16.30 6.72 7.75
N PRO A 55 17.47 6.53 8.37
CA PRO A 55 18.26 7.64 8.93
C PRO A 55 18.73 8.65 7.87
N ARG A 56 18.82 8.23 6.60
CA ARG A 56 19.22 9.07 5.47
C ARG A 56 18.04 9.59 4.62
N LEU A 57 16.89 9.84 5.25
CA LEU A 57 15.68 10.29 4.53
C LEU A 57 15.88 11.61 3.77
N ALA A 58 16.68 12.53 4.33
CA ALA A 58 17.00 13.81 3.69
C ALA A 58 17.81 13.61 2.41
N ASP A 59 18.87 12.80 2.48
CA ASP A 59 19.69 12.44 1.31
C ASP A 59 18.83 11.75 0.25
N LEU A 60 18.01 10.75 0.66
CA LEU A 60 17.11 10.04 -0.24
C LEU A 60 16.19 10.99 -1.00
N LYS A 61 15.64 11.99 -0.31
CA LYS A 61 14.79 13.01 -0.94
C LYS A 61 15.57 13.84 -1.95
N ALA A 62 16.81 14.23 -1.66
CA ALA A 62 17.63 15.00 -2.58
C ALA A 62 17.95 14.20 -3.85
N ASP A 63 18.40 12.96 -3.69
CA ASP A 63 18.80 12.10 -4.82
C ASP A 63 17.60 11.66 -5.67
N ALA A 64 16.47 11.34 -5.04
CA ALA A 64 15.23 11.06 -5.76
C ALA A 64 14.71 12.28 -6.53
N ASN A 65 14.91 13.51 -6.00
CA ASN A 65 14.56 14.72 -6.75
C ASN A 65 15.45 14.92 -7.98
N ALA A 66 16.73 14.54 -7.92
CA ALA A 66 17.61 14.59 -9.09
C ALA A 66 17.16 13.60 -10.19
N PHE A 67 16.68 12.42 -9.80
CA PHE A 67 16.02 11.50 -10.74
C PHE A 67 14.76 12.14 -11.36
N ILE A 68 13.90 12.75 -10.54
CA ILE A 68 12.70 13.44 -11.01
C ILE A 68 13.04 14.57 -11.97
N ASP A 69 14.08 15.37 -11.73
CA ASP A 69 14.50 16.47 -12.60
C ASP A 69 14.78 15.98 -14.05
N GLY A 70 15.34 14.78 -14.18
CA GLY A 70 15.59 14.12 -15.48
C GLY A 70 14.31 13.77 -16.25
N TYR A 71 13.17 13.68 -15.56
CA TYR A 71 11.86 13.33 -16.12
C TYR A 71 10.77 14.35 -15.72
N HIS A 72 11.15 15.60 -15.43
CA HIS A 72 10.31 16.62 -14.80
C HIS A 72 8.93 16.80 -15.47
N GLN A 73 8.86 16.68 -16.80
CA GLN A 73 7.61 16.74 -17.57
C GLN A 73 6.54 15.76 -17.06
N TRP A 74 6.97 14.60 -16.53
CA TRP A 74 6.08 13.59 -15.97
C TRP A 74 6.18 13.56 -14.44
N LEU A 75 7.39 13.63 -13.88
CA LEU A 75 7.62 13.27 -12.49
C LEU A 75 7.56 14.42 -11.46
N ASP A 76 7.35 15.67 -11.87
CA ASP A 76 7.26 16.79 -10.92
C ASP A 76 6.11 16.69 -9.89
N PRO A 77 4.89 16.25 -10.24
CA PRO A 77 3.78 16.16 -9.29
C PRO A 77 4.01 15.22 -8.10
N ILE A 78 4.95 14.28 -8.20
CA ILE A 78 5.15 13.19 -7.23
C ILE A 78 6.25 13.48 -6.20
N ARG A 79 6.95 14.61 -6.31
CA ARG A 79 7.93 15.08 -5.32
C ARG A 79 7.46 15.03 -3.85
N PRO A 80 6.18 15.27 -3.51
CA PRO A 80 5.71 15.12 -2.14
C PRO A 80 5.79 13.69 -1.57
N PHE A 81 5.91 12.67 -2.42
CA PHE A 81 5.82 11.25 -2.03
C PHE A 81 7.16 10.49 -2.06
N VAL A 82 8.26 11.14 -2.46
CA VAL A 82 9.59 10.50 -2.59
C VAL A 82 10.18 10.00 -1.27
N ASN A 83 9.60 10.37 -0.14
CA ASN A 83 10.02 9.86 1.17
C ASN A 83 9.36 8.50 1.52
N CYS A 84 8.34 8.05 0.77
CA CYS A 84 7.53 6.89 1.12
C CYS A 84 8.37 5.62 1.37
N ALA A 85 9.32 5.32 0.48
CA ALA A 85 10.17 4.13 0.62
C ALA A 85 11.00 4.19 1.92
N GLY A 86 11.52 5.38 2.28
CA GLY A 86 12.30 5.58 3.49
C GLY A 86 11.49 5.40 4.78
N TYR A 87 10.17 5.53 4.72
CA TYR A 87 9.30 5.06 5.81
C TYR A 87 9.11 3.54 5.72
N LEU A 88 8.71 3.00 4.57
CA LEU A 88 8.37 1.58 4.45
C LEU A 88 9.53 0.62 4.75
N PHE A 89 10.77 1.04 4.46
CA PHE A 89 11.97 0.20 4.57
C PHE A 89 13.08 0.93 5.35
N PRO A 90 12.91 1.13 6.68
CA PRO A 90 13.82 1.96 7.47
C PRO A 90 15.22 1.35 7.65
N GLY A 91 15.37 0.03 7.47
CA GLY A 91 16.65 -0.68 7.54
C GLY A 91 17.30 -0.97 6.18
N ALA A 92 16.75 -0.44 5.08
CA ALA A 92 17.23 -0.73 3.75
C ALA A 92 18.68 -0.24 3.51
N LEU A 93 19.41 -0.96 2.65
CA LEU A 93 20.64 -0.45 2.05
C LEU A 93 20.32 0.77 1.17
N TYR A 94 21.11 1.83 1.30
CA TYR A 94 20.77 3.13 0.71
C TYR A 94 20.59 3.09 -0.82
N ASP A 95 21.48 2.44 -1.55
CA ASP A 95 21.41 2.38 -3.02
C ASP A 95 20.16 1.61 -3.49
N ARG A 96 19.82 0.54 -2.77
CA ARG A 96 18.59 -0.23 -3.00
C ARG A 96 17.35 0.61 -2.68
N LEU A 97 17.38 1.37 -1.59
CA LEU A 97 16.30 2.26 -1.18
C LEU A 97 16.06 3.39 -2.19
N LEU A 98 17.12 3.96 -2.77
CA LEU A 98 17.02 4.95 -3.84
C LEU A 98 16.38 4.35 -5.09
N LEU A 99 16.80 3.15 -5.51
CA LEU A 99 16.19 2.46 -6.65
C LEU A 99 14.69 2.20 -6.43
N MET A 100 14.32 1.70 -5.25
CA MET A 100 12.92 1.48 -4.85
C MET A 100 12.13 2.80 -4.85
N THR A 101 12.73 3.90 -4.41
CA THR A 101 12.11 5.23 -4.42
C THR A 101 11.85 5.74 -5.83
N ASN A 102 12.79 5.53 -6.75
CA ASN A 102 12.62 5.90 -8.16
C ASN A 102 11.53 5.06 -8.83
N SER A 103 11.47 3.76 -8.52
CA SER A 103 10.39 2.87 -8.97
C SER A 103 9.02 3.32 -8.45
N LEU A 104 8.92 3.65 -7.14
CA LEU A 104 7.68 4.19 -6.55
C LEU A 104 7.26 5.52 -7.15
N SER A 105 8.22 6.37 -7.54
CA SER A 105 7.91 7.67 -8.16
C SER A 105 7.18 7.48 -9.49
N ILE A 106 7.61 6.51 -10.30
CA ILE A 106 6.90 6.11 -11.53
C ILE A 106 5.53 5.51 -11.17
N GLY A 107 5.46 4.61 -10.18
CA GLY A 107 4.19 4.01 -9.74
C GLY A 107 3.15 5.03 -9.28
N PHE A 108 3.55 6.01 -8.45
CA PHE A 108 2.66 7.09 -8.02
C PHE A 108 2.22 7.96 -9.18
N TYR A 109 3.10 8.27 -10.14
CA TYR A 109 2.73 9.01 -11.34
C TYR A 109 1.63 8.29 -12.13
N LEU A 110 1.85 7.01 -12.41
CA LEU A 110 0.88 6.18 -13.15
C LEU A 110 -0.46 6.13 -12.40
N ASN A 111 -0.44 6.01 -11.07
CA ASN A 111 -1.67 6.02 -10.28
C ASN A 111 -2.39 7.38 -10.29
N ASP A 112 -1.67 8.48 -10.13
CA ASP A 112 -2.29 9.80 -9.97
C ASP A 112 -2.69 10.45 -11.31
N VAL A 113 -2.08 10.05 -12.44
CA VAL A 113 -2.41 10.58 -13.78
C VAL A 113 -3.36 9.65 -14.54
N MET A 114 -3.23 8.34 -14.36
CA MET A 114 -3.98 7.35 -15.12
C MET A 114 -4.49 6.17 -14.29
N GLY A 115 -4.51 6.29 -12.95
CA GLY A 115 -5.09 5.28 -12.07
C GLY A 115 -6.60 5.16 -12.22
N ARG A 116 -7.17 4.10 -11.64
CA ARG A 116 -8.59 3.74 -11.76
C ARG A 116 -9.58 4.89 -11.50
N ASP A 117 -9.25 5.81 -10.60
CA ASP A 117 -10.15 6.91 -10.20
C ASP A 117 -10.08 8.11 -11.16
N VAL A 118 -9.01 8.19 -11.96
CA VAL A 118 -8.73 9.28 -12.91
C VAL A 118 -9.03 8.86 -14.33
N PHE A 119 -8.69 7.62 -14.71
CA PHE A 119 -8.78 7.09 -16.06
C PHE A 119 -10.16 7.32 -16.73
N PRO A 120 -11.31 7.06 -16.08
CA PRO A 120 -12.63 7.28 -16.70
C PRO A 120 -12.92 8.74 -17.05
N ASN A 121 -12.22 9.69 -16.43
CA ASN A 121 -12.40 11.12 -16.62
C ASN A 121 -11.42 11.74 -17.63
N LEU A 122 -10.46 10.95 -18.12
CA LEU A 122 -9.52 11.38 -19.16
C LEU A 122 -10.21 11.54 -20.53
N SER A 123 -9.61 12.32 -21.43
CA SER A 123 -10.04 12.36 -22.82
C SER A 123 -9.80 11.01 -23.50
N ILE A 124 -10.50 10.73 -24.61
CA ILE A 124 -10.34 9.45 -25.35
C ILE A 124 -8.88 9.27 -25.80
N ASP A 125 -8.24 10.33 -26.27
CA ASP A 125 -6.84 10.29 -26.73
C ASP A 125 -5.88 10.01 -25.56
N ASP A 126 -6.12 10.62 -24.39
CA ASP A 126 -5.35 10.39 -23.18
C ASP A 126 -5.55 8.98 -22.62
N GLN A 127 -6.77 8.45 -22.67
CA GLN A 127 -7.04 7.04 -22.30
C GLN A 127 -6.27 6.09 -23.19
N GLN A 128 -6.26 6.31 -24.50
CA GLN A 128 -5.50 5.48 -25.44
C GLN A 128 -3.99 5.59 -25.21
N ALA A 129 -3.48 6.79 -24.93
CA ALA A 129 -2.06 7.00 -24.62
C ALA A 129 -1.67 6.29 -23.32
N ALA A 130 -2.48 6.44 -22.27
CA ALA A 130 -2.29 5.75 -21.00
C ALA A 130 -2.31 4.22 -21.17
N MET A 131 -3.29 3.68 -21.89
CA MET A 131 -3.38 2.23 -22.16
C MET A 131 -2.13 1.71 -22.86
N ARG A 132 -1.63 2.40 -23.89
CA ARG A 132 -0.39 1.98 -24.58
C ARG A 132 0.80 1.95 -23.63
N LEU A 133 0.97 2.99 -22.82
CA LEU A 133 2.05 3.05 -21.84
C LEU A 133 1.96 1.91 -20.81
N ILE A 134 0.77 1.68 -20.26
CA ILE A 134 0.52 0.62 -19.27
C ILE A 134 0.75 -0.76 -19.89
N ASP A 135 0.22 -1.00 -21.08
CA ASP A 135 0.35 -2.29 -21.77
C ASP A 135 1.84 -2.58 -22.02
N ASN A 136 2.59 -1.62 -22.56
CA ASN A 136 4.03 -1.79 -22.78
C ASN A 136 4.78 -2.10 -21.47
N MET A 137 4.53 -1.32 -20.41
CA MET A 137 5.22 -1.50 -19.12
C MET A 137 4.80 -2.78 -18.38
N SER A 138 3.58 -3.28 -18.61
CA SER A 138 3.05 -4.49 -17.97
C SER A 138 3.37 -5.79 -18.73
N LEU A 139 3.85 -5.69 -19.96
CA LEU A 139 4.25 -6.83 -20.79
C LEU A 139 5.77 -7.04 -20.84
N VAL A 140 6.54 -6.26 -20.08
CA VAL A 140 7.99 -6.40 -19.97
C VAL A 140 8.36 -7.82 -19.50
N THR A 141 9.29 -8.44 -20.22
CA THR A 141 9.86 -9.76 -19.89
C THR A 141 11.20 -9.60 -19.19
N GLU A 142 11.78 -10.70 -18.73
CA GLU A 142 13.10 -10.70 -18.09
C GLU A 142 14.23 -10.22 -19.03
N ASP A 143 14.00 -10.21 -20.34
CA ASP A 143 14.96 -9.71 -21.34
C ASP A 143 15.05 -8.18 -21.35
N LEU A 144 14.03 -7.49 -20.80
CA LEU A 144 13.98 -6.04 -20.66
C LEU A 144 14.12 -5.28 -22.00
N ASP A 145 13.67 -5.90 -23.09
CA ASP A 145 13.69 -5.31 -24.42
C ASP A 145 12.75 -4.11 -24.52
N LEU A 146 13.26 -3.02 -25.07
CA LEU A 146 12.51 -1.80 -25.34
C LEU A 146 12.25 -1.61 -26.83
N SER A 147 11.06 -1.12 -27.16
CA SER A 147 10.79 -0.64 -28.51
C SER A 147 11.65 0.59 -28.84
N SER A 148 11.98 0.77 -30.12
CA SER A 148 12.73 1.94 -30.59
C SER A 148 11.99 3.27 -30.40
N ASP A 149 10.67 3.23 -30.24
CA ASP A 149 9.79 4.37 -30.00
C ASP A 149 9.23 4.40 -28.55
N ALA A 150 9.88 3.68 -27.61
CA ALA A 150 9.46 3.60 -26.23
C ALA A 150 9.31 4.98 -25.57
N HIS A 151 8.24 5.15 -24.79
CA HIS A 151 8.00 6.37 -24.04
C HIS A 151 9.13 6.61 -23.00
N PRO A 152 9.48 7.86 -22.68
CA PRO A 152 10.55 8.15 -21.70
C PRO A 152 10.39 7.48 -20.34
N LEU A 153 9.16 7.27 -19.87
CA LEU A 153 8.88 6.51 -18.64
C LEU A 153 9.11 4.99 -18.79
N GLU A 154 8.90 4.41 -19.97
CA GLU A 154 9.26 3.01 -20.24
C GLU A 154 10.78 2.84 -20.18
N ILE A 155 11.52 3.79 -20.75
CA ILE A 155 12.98 3.82 -20.69
C ILE A 155 13.45 3.95 -19.23
N ALA A 156 12.87 4.87 -18.47
CA ALA A 156 13.19 5.07 -17.05
C ALA A 156 12.92 3.80 -16.23
N ASN A 157 11.76 3.19 -16.43
CA ASN A 157 11.36 1.98 -15.74
C ASN A 157 12.28 0.81 -16.09
N THR A 158 12.62 0.62 -17.36
CA THR A 158 13.50 -0.48 -17.79
C THR A 158 14.89 -0.35 -17.20
N ARG A 159 15.46 0.85 -17.15
CA ARG A 159 16.75 1.09 -16.46
C ARG A 159 16.70 0.72 -14.98
N ILE A 160 15.57 0.98 -14.33
CA ILE A 160 15.36 0.57 -12.93
C ILE A 160 15.29 -0.96 -12.83
N LEU A 161 14.57 -1.61 -13.76
CA LEU A 161 14.44 -3.07 -13.81
C LEU A 161 15.79 -3.77 -14.09
N GLU A 162 16.64 -3.19 -14.94
CA GLU A 162 18.01 -3.68 -15.20
C GLU A 162 18.81 -3.74 -13.90
N VAL A 163 18.78 -2.66 -13.10
CA VAL A 163 19.48 -2.63 -11.82
C VAL A 163 18.87 -3.63 -10.82
N PHE A 164 17.54 -3.80 -10.79
CA PHE A 164 16.91 -4.84 -9.96
C PHE A 164 17.43 -6.23 -10.36
N LYS A 165 17.48 -6.54 -11.66
CA LYS A 165 17.97 -7.81 -12.21
C LYS A 165 19.43 -8.06 -11.84
N GLU A 166 20.29 -7.04 -11.97
CA GLU A 166 21.71 -7.14 -11.62
C GLU A 166 21.97 -7.32 -10.12
N GLN A 167 21.12 -6.73 -9.26
CA GLN A 167 21.32 -6.70 -7.82
C GLN A 167 20.53 -7.77 -7.04
N SER A 168 19.84 -8.69 -7.72
CA SER A 168 19.02 -9.71 -7.05
C SER A 168 19.18 -11.10 -7.67
N PRO A 169 18.86 -12.17 -6.93
CA PRO A 169 18.83 -13.51 -7.50
C PRO A 169 17.78 -13.63 -8.63
N ASP A 170 18.13 -14.33 -9.71
CA ASP A 170 17.25 -14.53 -10.88
C ASP A 170 15.84 -15.02 -10.50
N GLU A 171 15.76 -16.01 -9.59
CA GLU A 171 14.47 -16.57 -9.14
C GLU A 171 13.62 -15.52 -8.39
N TRP A 172 14.25 -14.63 -7.62
CA TRP A 172 13.56 -13.53 -6.96
C TRP A 172 13.10 -12.48 -7.97
N PHE A 173 13.97 -12.07 -8.89
CA PHE A 173 13.66 -11.06 -9.90
C PHE A 173 12.49 -11.49 -10.78
N SER A 174 12.50 -12.74 -11.25
CA SER A 174 11.44 -13.32 -12.09
C SER A 174 10.09 -13.30 -11.38
N ARG A 175 10.06 -13.71 -10.09
CA ARG A 175 8.86 -13.70 -9.27
C ARG A 175 8.35 -12.28 -9.02
N TRP A 176 9.26 -11.36 -8.69
CA TRP A 176 8.93 -9.97 -8.43
C TRP A 176 8.43 -9.25 -9.69
N LEU A 177 9.11 -9.41 -10.82
CA LEU A 177 8.74 -8.83 -12.11
C LEU A 177 7.34 -9.26 -12.52
N LYS A 178 6.99 -10.54 -12.33
CA LYS A 178 5.63 -11.04 -12.60
C LYS A 178 4.57 -10.31 -11.76
N LEU A 179 4.84 -10.08 -10.47
CA LEU A 179 3.91 -9.36 -9.59
C LEU A 179 3.84 -7.86 -9.92
N PHE A 180 4.97 -7.25 -10.28
CA PHE A 180 5.07 -5.86 -10.69
C PHE A 180 4.29 -5.62 -12.01
N CYS A 181 4.54 -6.45 -13.02
CA CYS A 181 3.83 -6.42 -14.30
C CYS A 181 2.33 -6.66 -14.12
N TYR A 182 1.96 -7.65 -13.30
CA TYR A 182 0.55 -7.90 -12.99
C TYR A 182 -0.10 -6.68 -12.33
N HIS A 183 0.56 -6.06 -11.34
CA HIS A 183 0.10 -4.82 -10.70
C HIS A 183 -0.16 -3.72 -11.73
N LEU A 184 0.80 -3.44 -12.62
CA LEU A 184 0.63 -2.43 -13.67
C LEU A 184 -0.57 -2.78 -14.58
N SER A 185 -0.71 -4.04 -14.99
CA SER A 185 -1.80 -4.45 -15.89
C SER A 185 -3.21 -4.26 -15.32
N ILE A 186 -3.36 -4.19 -13.98
CA ILE A 186 -4.67 -4.17 -13.33
C ILE A 186 -5.01 -2.88 -12.59
N THR A 187 -4.04 -2.03 -12.25
CA THR A 187 -4.23 -0.87 -11.35
C THR A 187 -5.05 0.25 -11.97
N HIS A 188 -5.11 0.30 -13.30
CA HIS A 188 -5.80 1.32 -14.07
C HIS A 188 -7.19 0.87 -14.53
N ARG A 189 -7.53 -0.41 -14.35
CA ARG A 189 -8.84 -0.94 -14.75
C ARG A 189 -9.90 -0.43 -13.80
N ASP A 190 -11.04 -0.02 -14.34
CA ASP A 190 -12.22 0.30 -13.54
C ASP A 190 -12.68 -0.97 -12.81
N ARG A 191 -12.62 -0.94 -11.48
CA ARG A 191 -12.98 -2.04 -10.59
C ARG A 191 -14.34 -1.83 -9.94
N ASN A 192 -15.07 -0.79 -10.35
CA ASN A 192 -16.41 -0.59 -9.84
C ASN A 192 -17.34 -1.73 -10.28
N ALA A 193 -18.33 -2.09 -9.47
CA ALA A 193 -19.25 -3.20 -9.72
C ALA A 193 -19.94 -3.08 -11.09
N ARG A 194 -20.22 -1.84 -11.53
CA ARG A 194 -20.77 -1.57 -12.87
C ARG A 194 -19.82 -1.99 -13.98
N ALA A 195 -18.54 -1.66 -13.87
CA ALA A 195 -17.53 -2.00 -14.88
C ALA A 195 -17.21 -3.50 -14.88
N LEU A 196 -17.24 -4.13 -13.69
CA LEU A 196 -17.10 -5.58 -13.56
C LEU A 196 -18.32 -6.35 -14.10
N GLY A 197 -19.50 -5.73 -14.11
CA GLY A 197 -20.76 -6.36 -14.50
C GLY A 197 -21.38 -7.23 -13.40
N TYR A 198 -20.84 -7.18 -12.18
CA TYR A 198 -21.33 -7.86 -10.98
C TYR A 198 -20.80 -7.18 -9.71
N ILE A 199 -21.40 -7.49 -8.56
CA ILE A 199 -20.91 -7.04 -7.24
C ILE A 199 -19.90 -8.09 -6.73
N PRO A 200 -18.63 -7.73 -6.51
CA PRO A 200 -17.66 -8.67 -5.97
C PRO A 200 -18.01 -9.06 -4.54
N GLY A 201 -17.71 -10.30 -4.18
CA GLY A 201 -17.77 -10.72 -2.77
C GLY A 201 -16.66 -10.06 -1.95
N VAL A 202 -16.83 -9.98 -0.62
CA VAL A 202 -15.82 -9.38 0.27
C VAL A 202 -14.46 -10.08 0.15
N HIS A 203 -14.41 -11.41 0.13
CA HIS A 203 -13.17 -12.16 -0.04
C HIS A 203 -12.52 -11.95 -1.40
N GLU A 204 -13.31 -11.96 -2.47
CA GLU A 204 -12.84 -11.69 -3.83
C GLU A 204 -12.23 -10.29 -3.94
N TYR A 205 -12.89 -9.30 -3.35
CA TYR A 205 -12.36 -7.94 -3.28
C TYR A 205 -11.01 -7.93 -2.54
N MET A 206 -10.91 -8.56 -1.37
CA MET A 206 -9.68 -8.60 -0.59
C MET A 206 -8.51 -9.20 -1.37
N ASP A 207 -8.74 -10.31 -2.07
CA ASP A 207 -7.71 -10.99 -2.86
C ASP A 207 -7.17 -10.09 -3.98
N VAL A 208 -8.06 -9.39 -4.70
CA VAL A 208 -7.65 -8.53 -5.82
C VAL A 208 -7.11 -7.18 -5.34
N ARG A 209 -7.63 -6.65 -4.21
CA ARG A 209 -7.28 -5.34 -3.63
C ARG A 209 -5.79 -5.22 -3.35
N CYS A 210 -5.19 -6.26 -2.78
CA CYS A 210 -3.76 -6.28 -2.46
C CYS A 210 -2.86 -6.14 -3.71
N HIS A 211 -3.33 -6.61 -4.87
CA HIS A 211 -2.58 -6.51 -6.12
C HIS A 211 -2.60 -5.10 -6.71
N TYR A 212 -3.78 -4.47 -6.83
CA TYR A 212 -3.84 -3.09 -7.34
C TYR A 212 -3.51 -2.03 -6.28
N ALA A 213 -3.39 -2.42 -5.00
CA ALA A 213 -2.78 -1.61 -3.95
C ALA A 213 -1.25 -1.48 -4.05
N ALA A 214 -0.62 -2.12 -5.04
CA ALA A 214 0.83 -2.29 -5.18
C ALA A 214 1.50 -3.19 -4.13
N VAL A 215 0.81 -3.61 -3.06
CA VAL A 215 1.50 -4.14 -1.88
C VAL A 215 2.16 -5.50 -2.12
N HIS A 216 1.57 -6.40 -2.93
CA HIS A 216 2.15 -7.73 -3.14
C HIS A 216 3.58 -7.71 -3.71
N HIS A 217 3.91 -6.81 -4.63
CA HIS A 217 5.28 -6.71 -5.13
C HIS A 217 6.19 -5.96 -4.14
N LEU A 218 5.66 -5.03 -3.34
CA LEU A 218 6.39 -4.36 -2.26
C LEU A 218 6.78 -5.32 -1.12
N ILE A 219 6.00 -6.36 -0.85
CA ILE A 219 6.38 -7.38 0.14
C ILE A 219 7.68 -8.09 -0.26
N LEU A 220 7.89 -8.37 -1.55
CA LEU A 220 9.16 -8.96 -1.99
C LEU A 220 10.34 -7.99 -1.85
N TRP A 221 10.10 -6.66 -1.85
CA TRP A 221 11.15 -5.70 -1.55
C TRP A 221 11.68 -5.80 -0.13
N VAL A 222 10.96 -6.45 0.80
CA VAL A 222 11.49 -6.75 2.14
C VAL A 222 12.78 -7.55 2.05
N GLU A 223 12.82 -8.57 1.17
CA GLU A 223 14.04 -9.37 0.93
C GLU A 223 15.11 -8.56 0.19
N TYR A 224 14.69 -7.79 -0.82
CA TYR A 224 15.60 -6.97 -1.64
C TYR A 224 16.32 -5.91 -0.79
N CYS A 225 15.58 -5.16 0.02
CA CYS A 225 16.07 -3.93 0.64
C CYS A 225 17.23 -4.16 1.62
N THR A 226 17.28 -5.34 2.26
CA THR A 226 18.33 -5.74 3.20
C THR A 226 19.28 -6.81 2.64
N ASP A 227 19.14 -7.17 1.36
CA ASP A 227 19.88 -8.28 0.73
C ASP A 227 19.71 -9.62 1.46
N ASN A 228 18.54 -9.83 2.08
CA ASN A 228 18.22 -10.99 2.92
C ASN A 228 17.15 -11.86 2.23
N TYR A 229 17.54 -12.56 1.17
CA TYR A 229 16.65 -13.44 0.42
C TYR A 229 16.36 -14.75 1.17
N VAL A 230 15.08 -15.10 1.24
CA VAL A 230 14.60 -16.32 1.91
C VAL A 230 14.74 -17.51 0.96
N ASP A 231 15.27 -18.63 1.46
CA ASP A 231 15.27 -19.90 0.71
C ASP A 231 13.88 -20.56 0.79
N TRP A 232 13.06 -20.30 -0.23
CA TRP A 232 11.70 -20.86 -0.34
C TRP A 232 11.69 -22.39 -0.50
N ARG A 233 12.76 -22.99 -1.03
CA ARG A 233 12.91 -24.46 -1.12
C ARG A 233 13.24 -25.04 0.26
N PHE A 234 13.99 -24.32 1.09
CA PHE A 234 14.17 -24.67 2.49
C PHE A 234 12.85 -24.62 3.25
N LEU A 235 12.03 -23.56 3.11
CA LEU A 235 10.72 -23.49 3.75
C LEU A 235 9.78 -24.63 3.36
N THR A 236 9.87 -25.09 2.11
CA THR A 236 9.14 -26.28 1.64
C THR A 236 9.59 -27.54 2.39
N ARG A 237 10.91 -27.75 2.50
CA ARG A 237 11.50 -28.92 3.19
C ARG A 237 11.23 -28.93 4.69
N THR A 238 11.05 -27.77 5.31
CA THR A 238 10.77 -27.63 6.75
C THR A 238 9.30 -27.41 7.08
N ASN A 239 8.39 -27.54 6.09
CA ASN A 239 6.95 -27.36 6.26
C ASN A 239 6.53 -25.98 6.79
N LEU A 240 7.32 -24.94 6.51
CA LEU A 240 7.02 -23.54 6.86
C LEU A 240 6.44 -22.74 5.69
N LEU A 241 6.46 -23.29 4.46
CA LEU A 241 6.08 -22.58 3.24
C LEU A 241 4.70 -21.89 3.36
N GLN A 242 3.65 -22.65 3.66
CA GLN A 242 2.28 -22.13 3.70
C GLN A 242 2.11 -21.03 4.74
N LYS A 243 2.75 -21.17 5.91
CA LYS A 243 2.72 -20.14 6.97
C LYS A 243 3.42 -18.87 6.53
N MET A 244 4.57 -18.99 5.85
CA MET A 244 5.29 -17.83 5.32
C MET A 244 4.51 -17.15 4.20
N GLU A 245 3.90 -17.90 3.27
CA GLU A 245 3.04 -17.35 2.22
C GLU A 245 1.82 -16.62 2.82
N ARG A 246 1.20 -17.20 3.84
CA ARG A 246 0.09 -16.56 4.55
C ARG A 246 0.54 -15.30 5.28
N LEU A 247 1.72 -15.32 5.90
CA LEU A 247 2.29 -14.14 6.55
C LEU A 247 2.59 -13.03 5.54
N HIS A 248 3.14 -13.36 4.36
CA HIS A 248 3.32 -12.39 3.26
C HIS A 248 1.97 -11.81 2.83
N TRP A 249 0.95 -12.64 2.70
CA TRP A 249 -0.40 -12.17 2.35
C TRP A 249 -1.00 -11.25 3.41
N THR A 250 -0.94 -11.60 4.72
CA THR A 250 -1.49 -10.75 5.78
C THR A 250 -0.72 -9.43 5.90
N THR A 251 0.60 -9.47 5.69
CA THR A 251 1.45 -8.27 5.59
C THR A 251 1.06 -7.39 4.41
N ALA A 252 0.64 -7.97 3.28
CA ALA A 252 0.15 -7.21 2.13
C ALA A 252 -1.28 -6.66 2.35
N ALA A 253 -2.15 -7.48 2.93
CA ALA A 253 -3.57 -7.18 3.08
C ALA A 253 -3.83 -6.08 4.11
N PHE A 254 -3.07 -6.05 5.21
CA PHE A 254 -3.25 -5.02 6.24
C PHE A 254 -3.18 -3.59 5.68
N PRO A 255 -2.08 -3.12 5.05
CA PRO A 255 -2.03 -1.76 4.52
C PRO A 255 -3.01 -1.53 3.39
N ALA A 256 -3.26 -2.52 2.53
CA ALA A 256 -4.19 -2.40 1.41
C ALA A 256 -5.63 -2.14 1.88
N LEU A 257 -6.07 -2.84 2.93
CA LEU A 257 -7.44 -2.76 3.44
C LEU A 257 -7.59 -1.68 4.52
N ALA A 258 -6.56 -1.41 5.32
CA ALA A 258 -6.54 -0.25 6.21
C ALA A 258 -6.62 1.04 5.40
N ASN A 259 -6.00 1.08 4.21
CA ASN A 259 -6.08 2.21 3.31
C ASN A 259 -7.53 2.57 2.97
N ASP A 260 -8.40 1.58 2.76
CA ASP A 260 -9.81 1.82 2.41
C ASP A 260 -10.58 2.60 3.48
N LEU A 261 -10.15 2.54 4.76
CA LEU A 261 -10.70 3.38 5.83
C LEU A 261 -10.19 4.82 5.72
N PHE A 262 -8.89 5.01 5.49
CA PHE A 262 -8.28 6.33 5.35
C PHE A 262 -8.69 7.06 4.06
N SER A 263 -8.82 6.33 2.96
CA SER A 263 -9.19 6.85 1.65
C SER A 263 -10.70 6.87 1.41
N PHE A 264 -11.52 6.32 2.32
CA PHE A 264 -12.97 6.22 2.17
C PHE A 264 -13.62 7.51 1.67
N GLU A 265 -13.33 8.65 2.28
CA GLU A 265 -13.98 9.90 1.92
C GLU A 265 -13.53 10.42 0.55
N GLN A 266 -12.25 10.25 0.22
CA GLN A 266 -11.72 10.61 -1.09
C GLN A 266 -12.29 9.70 -2.19
N GLU A 267 -12.25 8.40 -1.99
CA GLU A 267 -12.66 7.41 -3.01
C GLU A 267 -14.18 7.36 -3.15
N VAL A 268 -14.89 7.21 -2.04
CA VAL A 268 -16.34 6.90 -2.05
C VAL A 268 -17.18 8.17 -2.08
N ILE A 269 -16.87 9.16 -1.24
CA ILE A 269 -17.72 10.35 -1.11
C ILE A 269 -17.45 11.33 -2.25
N ASP A 270 -16.18 11.63 -2.51
CA ASP A 270 -15.80 12.61 -3.53
C ASP A 270 -15.85 11.99 -4.94
N ASN A 271 -15.27 10.80 -5.12
CA ASN A 271 -15.10 10.16 -6.44
C ASN A 271 -16.16 9.11 -6.78
N GLN A 272 -17.08 8.77 -5.86
CA GLN A 272 -18.14 7.77 -6.09
C GLN A 272 -17.63 6.38 -6.50
N CYS A 273 -16.43 6.03 -6.03
CA CYS A 273 -15.83 4.71 -6.22
C CYS A 273 -16.52 3.69 -5.30
N ASP A 274 -16.98 2.57 -5.86
CA ASP A 274 -17.53 1.45 -5.11
C ASP A 274 -16.53 0.28 -4.94
N SER A 275 -15.32 0.43 -5.50
CA SER A 275 -14.15 -0.44 -5.28
C SER A 275 -13.38 -0.06 -4.00
N ASN A 276 -14.06 -0.09 -2.86
CA ASN A 276 -13.55 0.18 -1.51
C ASN A 276 -14.17 -0.84 -0.54
N LEU A 277 -13.45 -1.34 0.47
CA LEU A 277 -13.96 -2.40 1.38
C LEU A 277 -15.32 -2.04 2.03
N ILE A 278 -15.50 -0.81 2.50
CA ILE A 278 -16.76 -0.38 3.12
C ILE A 278 -17.90 -0.44 2.08
N MET A 279 -17.62 -0.03 0.85
CA MET A 279 -18.58 -0.07 -0.25
C MET A 279 -18.94 -1.48 -0.66
N VAL A 280 -17.96 -2.36 -0.81
CA VAL A 280 -18.19 -3.77 -1.15
C VAL A 280 -19.07 -4.44 -0.09
N ILE A 281 -18.85 -4.16 1.20
CA ILE A 281 -19.71 -4.65 2.27
C ILE A 281 -21.15 -4.12 2.11
N LEU A 282 -21.35 -2.83 1.84
CA LEU A 282 -22.68 -2.26 1.64
C LEU A 282 -23.39 -2.76 0.37
N LEU A 283 -22.65 -3.03 -0.70
CA LEU A 283 -23.19 -3.64 -1.91
C LEU A 283 -23.70 -5.07 -1.65
N ASN A 284 -23.01 -5.83 -0.79
CA ASN A 284 -23.42 -7.17 -0.37
C ASN A 284 -24.50 -7.16 0.73
N HIS A 285 -24.62 -6.06 1.49
CA HIS A 285 -25.57 -5.87 2.59
C HIS A 285 -26.30 -4.51 2.48
N PRO A 286 -27.13 -4.30 1.44
CA PRO A 286 -27.73 -3.00 1.11
C PRO A 286 -28.63 -2.44 2.21
N GLU A 287 -29.12 -3.28 3.11
CA GLU A 287 -29.94 -2.90 4.25
C GLU A 287 -29.12 -2.27 5.39
N TRP A 288 -27.80 -2.51 5.48
CA TRP A 288 -26.98 -2.03 6.60
C TRP A 288 -26.74 -0.52 6.55
N PRO A 289 -26.80 0.18 7.70
CA PRO A 289 -26.38 1.58 7.76
C PRO A 289 -24.85 1.69 7.58
N LEU A 290 -24.37 2.85 7.12
CA LEU A 290 -22.94 3.09 6.88
C LEU A 290 -22.06 2.77 8.10
N GLY A 291 -22.48 3.19 9.30
CA GLY A 291 -21.74 2.93 10.54
C GLY A 291 -21.46 1.44 10.79
N ARG A 292 -22.43 0.55 10.47
CA ARG A 292 -22.25 -0.90 10.62
C ARG A 292 -21.27 -1.46 9.60
N ALA A 293 -21.26 -0.94 8.38
CA ALA A 293 -20.29 -1.35 7.37
C ALA A 293 -18.87 -0.89 7.71
N ILE A 294 -18.71 0.30 8.30
CA ILE A 294 -17.44 0.78 8.85
C ILE A 294 -16.93 -0.16 9.94
N GLU A 295 -17.78 -0.55 10.90
CA GLU A 295 -17.42 -1.48 11.97
C GLU A 295 -17.00 -2.84 11.40
N ALA A 296 -17.74 -3.39 10.43
CA ALA A 296 -17.41 -4.65 9.78
C ALA A 296 -16.10 -4.59 8.98
N ALA A 297 -15.84 -3.49 8.26
CA ALA A 297 -14.57 -3.28 7.56
C ALA A 297 -13.40 -3.21 8.55
N ALA A 298 -13.57 -2.49 9.66
CA ALA A 298 -12.57 -2.41 10.71
C ALA A 298 -12.28 -3.76 11.37
N GLU A 299 -13.31 -4.57 11.63
CA GLU A 299 -13.16 -5.92 12.18
C GLU A 299 -12.34 -6.83 11.25
N ILE A 300 -12.58 -6.76 9.93
CA ILE A 300 -11.78 -7.51 8.95
C ILE A 300 -10.31 -7.11 9.01
N VAL A 301 -10.01 -5.80 8.96
CA VAL A 301 -8.64 -5.29 9.01
C VAL A 301 -7.96 -5.64 10.33
N GLN A 302 -8.70 -5.56 11.44
CA GLN A 302 -8.22 -5.94 12.77
C GLN A 302 -7.86 -7.43 12.83
N ASN A 303 -8.73 -8.31 12.31
CA ASN A 303 -8.48 -9.76 12.29
C ASN A 303 -7.23 -10.12 11.48
N ILE A 304 -6.97 -9.42 10.37
CA ILE A 304 -5.76 -9.61 9.57
C ILE A 304 -4.50 -9.26 10.38
N LEU A 305 -4.54 -8.17 11.16
CA LEU A 305 -3.42 -7.79 12.02
C LEU A 305 -3.18 -8.84 13.13
N PHE A 306 -4.23 -9.37 13.74
CA PHE A 306 -4.07 -10.43 14.75
C PHE A 306 -3.54 -11.72 14.16
N GLU A 307 -4.04 -12.11 13.00
CA GLU A 307 -3.54 -13.28 12.29
C GLU A 307 -2.05 -13.11 11.96
N GLN A 308 -1.64 -11.95 11.46
CA GLN A 308 -0.23 -11.66 11.18
C GLN A 308 0.65 -11.79 12.43
N GLN A 309 0.22 -11.22 13.56
CA GLN A 309 0.96 -11.29 14.81
C GLN A 309 1.05 -12.73 15.34
N ALA A 310 -0.05 -13.48 15.29
CA ALA A 310 -0.09 -14.88 15.67
C ALA A 310 0.84 -15.74 14.81
N LEU A 311 0.73 -15.63 13.48
CA LEU A 311 1.60 -16.35 12.53
C LEU A 311 3.08 -16.01 12.74
N THR A 312 3.40 -14.75 12.97
CA THR A 312 4.78 -14.32 13.26
C THR A 312 5.30 -15.00 14.52
N GLN A 313 4.50 -15.06 15.58
CA GLN A 313 4.91 -15.69 16.83
C GLN A 313 5.03 -17.21 16.69
N GLU A 314 4.11 -17.86 15.99
CA GLU A 314 4.17 -19.30 15.68
C GLU A 314 5.44 -19.65 14.89
N LEU A 315 5.72 -18.90 13.82
CA LEU A 315 6.93 -19.07 13.02
C LEU A 315 8.20 -18.88 13.86
N ARG A 316 8.25 -17.88 14.75
CA ARG A 316 9.39 -17.69 15.66
C ARG A 316 9.63 -18.91 16.55
N VAL A 317 8.57 -19.43 17.17
CA VAL A 317 8.67 -20.62 18.04
C VAL A 317 9.17 -21.82 17.25
N GLU A 318 8.69 -22.04 16.02
CA GLU A 318 9.15 -23.14 15.17
C GLU A 318 10.61 -22.98 14.74
N ILE A 319 11.00 -21.78 14.31
CA ILE A 319 12.38 -21.44 13.92
C ILE A 319 13.32 -21.55 15.13
N ASP A 320 12.87 -21.19 16.34
CA ASP A 320 13.68 -21.26 17.54
C ASP A 320 14.11 -22.67 17.91
N ASN A 321 13.31 -23.67 17.53
CA ASN A 321 13.56 -25.08 17.75
C ASN A 321 14.51 -25.72 16.71
N TYR A 322 15.00 -24.97 15.73
CA TYR A 322 15.96 -25.49 14.76
C TYR A 322 17.30 -25.90 15.42
N PRO A 323 17.93 -26.98 14.92
CA PRO A 323 19.22 -27.42 15.44
C PRO A 323 20.32 -26.36 15.20
N PRO A 324 21.40 -26.35 16.01
CA PRO A 324 22.50 -25.39 15.85
C PRO A 324 23.15 -25.38 14.46
N SER A 325 23.05 -26.47 13.70
CA SER A 325 23.54 -26.57 12.33
C SER A 325 22.80 -25.64 11.33
N LEU A 326 21.66 -25.09 11.72
CA LEU A 326 20.83 -24.16 10.91
C LEU A 326 20.82 -22.74 11.50
N SER A 327 21.85 -22.35 12.25
CA SER A 327 21.91 -21.04 12.91
C SER A 327 21.83 -19.88 11.93
N ALA A 328 22.49 -19.99 10.78
CA ALA A 328 22.46 -18.96 9.74
C ALA A 328 21.06 -18.79 9.13
N GLU A 329 20.39 -19.90 8.79
CA GLU A 329 19.01 -19.90 8.29
C GLU A 329 18.04 -19.36 9.35
N LYS A 330 18.23 -19.74 10.62
CA LYS A 330 17.47 -19.20 11.75
C LYS A 330 17.58 -17.68 11.80
N GLU A 331 18.79 -17.12 11.80
CA GLU A 331 19.01 -15.67 11.85
C GLU A 331 18.37 -14.95 10.64
N LYS A 332 18.52 -15.50 9.43
CA LYS A 332 17.92 -14.95 8.21
C LYS A 332 16.39 -14.91 8.30
N LEU A 333 15.76 -15.99 8.75
CA LEU A 333 14.31 -16.07 8.87
C LEU A 333 13.79 -15.14 9.96
N ILE A 334 14.44 -15.08 11.12
CA ILE A 334 14.06 -14.16 12.21
C ILE A 334 14.12 -12.71 11.72
N ARG A 335 15.19 -12.33 11.01
CA ARG A 335 15.31 -11.00 10.42
C ARG A 335 14.19 -10.72 9.41
N HIS A 336 13.88 -11.67 8.54
CA HIS A 336 12.78 -11.55 7.59
C HIS A 336 11.42 -11.32 8.28
N LEU A 337 11.15 -12.03 9.38
CA LEU A 337 9.96 -11.80 10.19
C LEU A 337 9.95 -10.40 10.82
N ASP A 338 11.08 -9.92 11.31
CA ASP A 338 11.20 -8.55 11.85
C ASP A 338 10.94 -7.50 10.76
N ASP A 339 11.47 -7.69 9.55
CA ASP A 339 11.33 -6.75 8.45
C ASP A 339 9.88 -6.69 7.94
N LEU A 340 9.16 -7.82 7.84
CA LEU A 340 7.72 -7.84 7.50
C LEU A 340 6.87 -7.08 8.55
N MET A 341 7.18 -7.26 9.83
CA MET A 341 6.49 -6.52 10.90
C MET A 341 6.84 -5.02 10.87
N SER A 342 8.09 -4.69 10.53
CA SER A 342 8.53 -3.30 10.34
C SER A 342 7.79 -2.62 9.20
N PHE A 343 7.65 -3.31 8.05
CA PHE A 343 6.87 -2.82 6.91
C PHE A 343 5.41 -2.51 7.30
N THR A 344 4.79 -3.39 8.09
CA THR A 344 3.42 -3.19 8.58
C THR A 344 3.30 -1.94 9.46
N LYS A 345 4.21 -1.76 10.42
CA LYS A 345 4.27 -0.56 11.27
C LYS A 345 4.46 0.71 10.44
N ALA A 346 5.39 0.66 9.51
CA ALA A 346 5.71 1.77 8.63
C ALA A 346 4.50 2.18 7.78
N SER A 347 3.80 1.21 7.20
CA SER A 347 2.62 1.45 6.36
C SER A 347 1.49 2.13 7.14
N TRP A 348 1.23 1.69 8.38
CA TRP A 348 0.27 2.34 9.28
C TRP A 348 0.68 3.79 9.59
N LEU A 349 1.93 4.01 9.99
CA LEU A 349 2.42 5.34 10.33
C LEU A 349 2.41 6.29 9.14
N TRP A 350 2.72 5.79 7.94
CA TRP A 350 2.64 6.56 6.72
C TRP A 350 1.20 6.97 6.40
N GLN A 351 0.23 6.04 6.50
CA GLN A 351 -1.19 6.35 6.31
C GLN A 351 -1.70 7.37 7.33
N PHE A 352 -1.26 7.25 8.58
CA PHE A 352 -1.61 8.20 9.64
C PHE A 352 -0.98 9.58 9.40
N GLY A 353 0.28 9.65 8.98
CA GLY A 353 1.07 10.88 8.89
C GLY A 353 0.95 11.64 7.57
N THR A 354 0.59 10.96 6.47
CA THR A 354 0.54 11.57 5.14
C THR A 354 -0.53 12.65 5.03
N LYS A 355 -0.24 13.70 4.27
CA LYS A 355 -1.22 14.75 3.94
C LYS A 355 -2.29 14.28 2.96
N ARG A 356 -2.07 13.16 2.26
CA ARG A 356 -2.95 12.64 1.19
C ARG A 356 -4.41 12.48 1.62
N TYR A 357 -4.65 12.02 2.85
CA TYR A 357 -6.00 11.77 3.36
C TYR A 357 -6.58 12.94 4.16
N LYS A 358 -5.77 13.97 4.46
CA LYS A 358 -6.16 15.00 5.41
C LYS A 358 -7.20 15.95 4.81
N ARG A 359 -8.29 16.23 5.54
CA ARG A 359 -9.33 17.16 5.10
C ARG A 359 -9.96 17.99 6.22
N PRO A 360 -10.61 19.13 5.89
CA PRO A 360 -11.17 20.04 6.89
C PRO A 360 -12.40 19.47 7.62
N LYS A 361 -13.27 18.78 6.88
CA LYS A 361 -14.50 18.15 7.39
C LYS A 361 -14.40 16.66 7.13
N THR A 362 -14.41 15.85 8.19
CA THR A 362 -14.25 14.40 8.09
C THR A 362 -14.96 13.68 9.23
N ILE A 363 -15.35 12.43 8.98
CA ILE A 363 -15.83 11.50 10.00
C ILE A 363 -14.70 10.85 10.83
N TRP A 364 -13.42 11.01 10.44
CA TRP A 364 -12.27 10.38 11.10
C TRP A 364 -11.42 11.37 11.89
N LEU A 365 -11.03 11.01 13.10
CA LEU A 365 -10.06 11.79 13.89
C LEU A 365 -8.70 11.84 13.19
N GLU A 366 -8.27 10.72 12.63
CA GLU A 366 -6.94 10.58 12.04
C GLU A 366 -6.79 11.30 10.71
N THR A 367 -7.87 11.64 10.00
CA THR A 367 -7.79 12.41 8.74
C THR A 367 -8.16 13.89 8.91
N ALA A 368 -8.51 14.32 10.11
CA ALA A 368 -8.80 15.73 10.37
C ALA A 368 -7.54 16.60 10.22
N LEU A 369 -7.68 17.77 9.61
CA LEU A 369 -6.58 18.75 9.45
C LEU A 369 -6.14 19.41 10.78
N SER A 370 -6.79 19.12 11.91
CA SER A 370 -6.39 19.67 13.21
C SER A 370 -5.03 19.13 13.65
N LYS A 371 -4.01 20.01 13.63
CA LYS A 371 -2.60 19.85 14.06
C LYS A 371 -2.11 18.40 14.02
N VAL A 372 -1.66 18.00 12.83
CA VAL A 372 -0.70 16.91 12.66
C VAL A 372 0.40 17.12 13.71
N PRO A 373 0.64 16.19 14.65
CA PRO A 373 1.94 16.11 15.28
C PRO A 373 2.87 15.69 14.15
N THR A 374 3.44 16.66 13.46
CA THR A 374 4.51 16.37 12.51
C THR A 374 5.60 15.73 13.36
N GLY A 375 6.16 14.60 12.92
CA GLY A 375 7.37 14.03 13.53
C GLY A 375 8.56 15.01 13.55
N GLU A 376 8.40 16.21 13.00
CA GLU A 376 9.29 17.37 13.08
C GLU A 376 9.23 18.08 14.46
N ASP A 377 8.17 17.93 15.26
CA ASP A 377 8.06 18.52 16.62
C ASP A 377 8.93 17.81 17.69
N ARG A 378 9.80 16.88 17.27
CA ARG A 378 10.85 16.29 18.12
C ARG A 378 12.22 16.55 17.52
N GLY A 379 12.59 17.82 17.33
CA GLY A 379 13.90 18.08 16.75
C GLY A 379 14.32 19.53 16.54
N GLU A 380 13.77 20.52 17.23
CA GLU A 380 14.42 21.84 17.29
C GLU A 380 14.43 22.37 18.72
N ALA A 381 15.56 22.14 19.40
CA ALA A 381 15.92 22.97 20.53
C ALA A 381 16.06 24.41 20.03
N SER A 382 15.06 25.25 20.35
CA SER A 382 15.20 26.70 20.23
C SER A 382 16.46 27.15 21.00
N PRO A 383 17.35 27.95 20.39
CA PRO A 383 18.46 28.53 21.11
C PRO A 383 17.90 29.48 22.17
N THR A 384 18.13 29.12 23.42
CA THR A 384 18.02 30.03 24.56
C THR A 384 18.84 31.28 24.24
N LYS A 385 18.16 32.42 24.07
CA LYS A 385 18.79 33.74 24.18
C LYS A 385 19.32 33.89 25.61
N ALA A 386 20.62 33.70 25.78
CA ALA A 386 21.33 34.17 26.95
C ALA A 386 21.49 35.69 26.81
N ASN A 387 20.75 36.44 27.64
CA ASN A 387 21.09 37.81 27.98
C ASN A 387 22.43 37.80 28.73
N GLY A 388 23.37 38.66 28.34
CA GLY A 388 24.64 38.82 29.03
C GLY A 388 25.46 39.99 28.49
N HIS A 389 25.21 41.16 29.08
CA HIS A 389 25.98 42.42 29.06
C HIS A 389 25.85 43.37 27.86
#